data_AF-A0A0M4U668-F1
#
_entry.id   AF-A0A0M4U668-F1
#
_cell.length_a   1.000
_cell.length_b   1.000
_cell.length_c   1.000
_cell.angle_alpha   90.00
_cell.angle_beta   90.00
_cell.angle_gamma   90.00
#
_symmetry.space_group_name_H-M   'P 1'
#
loop_
_entity.id
_entity.type
_entity.pdbx_description
1 polymer ?
#
loop_
_entity_poly.entity_id
_entity_poly.type
_entity_poly.pdbx_seq_one_letter_code
_entity_poly.pdbx_strand_id
1 'polypeptide(L)'
;MSQIFNLRLATDTLATDAQLLNVTPAHLQNINIQVSVSIIQQPEPQLWFTYQIQIPYAELAAQLSWSTWQQAQCHFTDYLWEDTCLECFIAGSSTDSNEATRYIEINASPNGRYALYHFKSYRNQSSLPPLPLLYINKLQTEKKSRAYINWSDNIIEPPLTSKLSPMNTSSLIPVNLKTHSFKPRYCYQRRFGLPISQLPSYFFNDSFSSSVGIEQLHPCVILRFGEIALYFASAHVSPPDFHQRSYWPSFDYQTVMASHKD
;
A
#
# COMPACT_ATOMS: atom_id res chain seq x y z
N MET A 1 7.97 -8.55 -12.90
CA MET A 1 8.82 -7.86 -11.92
C MET A 1 7.98 -6.90 -11.08
N SER A 2 8.47 -6.52 -9.91
CA SER A 2 7.80 -5.61 -8.99
C SER A 2 8.78 -4.60 -8.40
N GLN A 3 8.32 -3.38 -8.14
CA GLN A 3 9.04 -2.41 -7.32
C GLN A 3 8.62 -2.60 -5.87
N ILE A 4 9.58 -2.59 -4.95
CA ILE A 4 9.37 -2.85 -3.52
C ILE A 4 9.56 -1.56 -2.73
N PHE A 5 8.60 -1.28 -1.85
CA PHE A 5 8.62 -0.16 -0.92
C PHE A 5 8.65 -0.71 0.51
N ASN A 6 9.71 -0.39 1.27
CA ASN A 6 9.79 -0.73 2.68
C ASN A 6 9.30 0.48 3.49
N LEU A 7 8.24 0.30 4.26
CA LEU A 7 7.63 1.39 5.01
C LEU A 7 8.23 1.47 6.41
N ARG A 8 8.32 2.70 6.92
CA ARG A 8 8.89 3.03 8.24
C ARG A 8 7.80 3.65 9.08
N LEU A 9 7.82 3.37 10.38
CA LEU A 9 6.95 3.99 11.36
C LEU A 9 7.28 5.49 11.50
N ALA A 10 6.27 6.35 11.53
CA ALA A 10 6.39 7.72 12.00
C ALA A 10 6.73 7.76 13.49
N THR A 11 7.70 8.58 13.89
CA THR A 11 8.28 8.50 15.24
C THR A 11 7.90 9.63 16.18
N ASP A 12 7.10 10.59 15.72
CA ASP A 12 6.70 11.80 16.42
C ASP A 12 6.08 11.51 17.80
N THR A 13 5.22 10.49 17.87
CA THR A 13 4.49 10.07 19.07
C THR A 13 4.96 8.73 19.63
N LEU A 14 6.09 8.20 19.14
CA LEU A 14 6.52 6.81 19.37
C LEU A 14 6.54 6.39 20.84
N ALA A 15 7.10 7.23 21.72
CA ALA A 15 7.22 6.91 23.14
C ALA A 15 5.84 6.89 23.83
N THR A 16 4.97 7.83 23.47
CA THR A 16 3.60 7.93 23.98
C THR A 16 2.74 6.76 23.48
N ASP A 17 2.81 6.44 22.19
CA ASP A 17 2.05 5.34 21.60
C ASP A 17 2.49 3.99 22.19
N ALA A 18 3.79 3.78 22.37
CA ALA A 18 4.32 2.57 23.00
C ALA A 18 3.81 2.42 24.44
N GLN A 19 3.81 3.52 25.21
CA GLN A 19 3.28 3.51 26.57
C GLN A 19 1.78 3.17 26.60
N LEU A 20 0.98 3.78 25.72
CA LEU A 20 -0.48 3.54 25.65
C LEU A 20 -0.82 2.11 25.23
N LEU A 21 0.03 1.49 24.40
CA LEU A 21 -0.10 0.10 23.96
C LEU A 21 0.55 -0.90 24.94
N ASN A 22 1.09 -0.43 26.06
CA ASN A 22 1.80 -1.22 27.06
C ASN A 22 2.95 -2.06 26.46
N VAL A 23 3.73 -1.44 25.57
CA VAL A 23 4.89 -2.03 24.89
C VAL A 23 6.09 -1.08 24.92
N THR A 24 7.24 -1.51 24.41
CA THR A 24 8.41 -0.64 24.27
C THR A 24 8.42 0.08 22.91
N PRO A 25 9.09 1.24 22.76
CA PRO A 25 9.33 1.86 21.45
C PRO A 25 9.95 0.90 20.43
N ALA A 26 10.83 0.01 20.88
CA ALA A 26 11.45 -1.02 20.04
C ALA A 26 10.41 -2.02 19.48
N HIS A 27 9.35 -2.33 20.23
CA HIS A 27 8.28 -3.21 19.74
C HIS A 27 7.59 -2.60 18.51
N LEU A 28 7.29 -1.30 18.55
CA LEU A 28 6.65 -0.59 17.45
C LEU A 28 7.61 -0.42 16.26
N GLN A 29 8.87 -0.09 16.52
CA GLN A 29 9.90 0.06 15.48
C GLN A 29 10.22 -1.25 14.74
N ASN A 30 10.02 -2.40 15.39
CA ASN A 30 10.27 -3.71 14.79
C ASN A 30 9.09 -4.22 13.95
N ILE A 31 7.96 -3.49 13.86
CA ILE A 31 6.93 -3.79 12.86
C ILE A 31 7.55 -3.60 11.47
N ASN A 32 7.53 -4.66 10.67
CA ASN A 32 8.03 -4.62 9.30
C ASN A 32 6.87 -4.57 8.32
N ILE A 33 6.86 -3.57 7.44
CA ILE A 33 5.87 -3.46 6.38
C ILE A 33 6.57 -3.31 5.04
N GLN A 34 6.20 -4.18 4.11
CA GLN A 34 6.65 -4.15 2.74
C GLN A 34 5.44 -4.05 1.80
N VAL A 35 5.54 -3.19 0.79
CA VAL A 35 4.56 -3.08 -0.28
C VAL A 35 5.24 -3.38 -1.59
N SER A 36 4.77 -4.43 -2.27
CA SER A 36 5.23 -4.78 -3.61
C SER A 36 4.22 -4.29 -4.64
N VAL A 37 4.70 -3.53 -5.62
CA VAL A 37 3.88 -3.00 -6.72
C VAL A 37 4.32 -3.64 -8.04
N SER A 38 3.37 -4.20 -8.78
CA SER A 38 3.60 -4.85 -10.06
C SER A 38 2.53 -4.45 -11.07
N ILE A 39 2.82 -4.63 -12.36
CA ILE A 39 1.82 -4.46 -13.41
C ILE A 39 1.54 -5.83 -14.02
N ILE A 40 0.27 -6.18 -14.09
CA ILE A 40 -0.21 -7.41 -14.74
C ILE A 40 -1.03 -7.00 -15.96
N GLN A 41 -0.65 -7.50 -17.13
CA GLN A 41 -1.20 -7.05 -18.43
C GLN A 41 -2.55 -7.68 -18.80
N GLN A 42 -2.86 -8.86 -18.26
CA GLN A 42 -4.00 -9.67 -18.70
C GLN A 42 -4.95 -9.97 -17.53
N PRO A 43 -6.28 -10.02 -17.75
CA PRO A 43 -6.99 -9.78 -19.02
C PRO A 43 -7.08 -8.30 -19.42
N GLU A 44 -6.80 -7.40 -18.49
CA GLU A 44 -6.59 -5.97 -18.73
C GLU A 44 -5.40 -5.48 -17.90
N PRO A 45 -4.67 -4.43 -18.31
CA PRO A 45 -3.56 -3.89 -17.53
C PRO A 45 -4.03 -3.35 -16.18
N GLN A 46 -3.48 -3.89 -15.09
CA GLN A 46 -3.76 -3.44 -13.72
C GLN A 46 -2.47 -3.20 -12.93
N LEU A 47 -2.48 -2.15 -12.12
CA LEU A 47 -1.46 -1.87 -11.12
C LEU A 47 -1.81 -2.60 -9.82
N TRP A 48 -1.03 -3.62 -9.48
CA TRP A 48 -1.25 -4.50 -8.34
C TRP A 48 -0.36 -4.11 -7.16
N PHE A 49 -0.99 -3.94 -6.00
CA PHE A 49 -0.35 -3.67 -4.72
C PHE A 49 -0.48 -4.89 -3.82
N THR A 50 0.62 -5.31 -3.20
CA THR A 50 0.64 -6.38 -2.19
C THR A 50 1.26 -5.83 -0.92
N TYR A 51 0.44 -5.65 0.11
CA TYR A 51 0.85 -5.19 1.44
C TYR A 51 1.16 -6.41 2.30
N GLN A 52 2.37 -6.47 2.84
CA GLN A 52 2.81 -7.49 3.79
C GLN A 52 3.20 -6.80 5.09
N ILE A 53 2.53 -7.16 6.18
CA ILE A 53 2.74 -6.61 7.52
C ILE A 53 3.19 -7.75 8.43
N GLN A 54 4.30 -7.54 9.11
CA GLN A 54 4.90 -8.49 10.02
C GLN A 54 4.96 -7.85 11.40
N ILE A 55 4.19 -8.40 12.35
CA ILE A 55 4.22 -7.97 13.74
C ILE A 55 5.02 -9.00 14.54
N PRO A 56 6.17 -8.60 15.11
CA PRO A 56 7.08 -9.51 15.80
C PRO A 56 6.57 -10.03 17.15
N TYR A 57 5.75 -9.24 17.86
CA TYR A 57 5.35 -9.48 19.25
C TYR A 57 3.87 -9.85 19.36
N ALA A 58 3.56 -10.86 20.19
CA ALA A 58 2.23 -11.44 20.31
C ALA A 58 1.24 -10.47 20.98
N GLU A 59 1.69 -9.80 22.04
CA GLU A 59 0.96 -8.80 22.80
C GLU A 59 0.56 -7.59 21.95
N LEU A 60 1.37 -7.25 20.93
CA LEU A 60 1.08 -6.20 19.98
C LEU A 60 0.14 -6.69 18.88
N ALA A 61 0.40 -7.88 18.33
CA ALA A 61 -0.44 -8.50 17.32
C ALA A 61 -1.88 -8.75 17.81
N ALA A 62 -2.06 -9.08 19.09
CA ALA A 62 -3.37 -9.27 19.70
C ALA A 62 -4.20 -7.98 19.79
N GLN A 63 -3.56 -6.81 19.74
CA GLN A 63 -4.22 -5.51 19.79
C GLN A 63 -4.55 -4.94 18.39
N LEU A 64 -4.00 -5.53 17.32
CA LEU A 64 -4.21 -5.04 15.95
C LEU A 64 -5.66 -5.26 15.50
N SER A 65 -6.31 -4.18 15.07
CA SER A 65 -7.56 -4.24 14.31
C SER A 65 -7.26 -4.70 12.88
N TRP A 66 -7.26 -6.01 12.66
CA TRP A 66 -7.14 -6.59 11.32
C TRP A 66 -8.42 -7.34 10.96
N SER A 67 -9.33 -6.64 10.28
CA SER A 67 -10.62 -7.22 9.92
C SER A 67 -10.48 -8.39 8.94
N THR A 68 -11.27 -9.44 9.19
CA THR A 68 -11.43 -10.56 8.26
C THR A 68 -11.99 -10.07 6.93
N TRP A 69 -11.42 -10.55 5.83
CA TRP A 69 -11.91 -10.23 4.49
C TRP A 69 -13.26 -10.88 4.22
N GLN A 70 -14.16 -10.13 3.58
CA GLN A 70 -15.49 -10.59 3.22
C GLN A 70 -15.90 -10.05 1.85
N GLN A 71 -16.16 -10.93 0.88
CA GLN A 71 -16.60 -10.53 -0.46
C GLN A 71 -17.82 -9.59 -0.44
N ALA A 72 -18.75 -9.79 0.48
CA ALA A 72 -19.94 -8.94 0.62
C ALA A 72 -19.62 -7.49 1.06
N GLN A 73 -18.44 -7.25 1.64
CA GLN A 73 -17.95 -5.94 2.05
C GLN A 73 -17.16 -5.23 0.93
N CYS A 74 -16.97 -5.85 -0.23
CA CYS A 74 -16.25 -5.27 -1.36
C CYS A 74 -17.07 -4.19 -2.08
N HIS A 75 -17.19 -3.00 -1.46
CA HIS A 75 -17.87 -1.84 -2.02
C HIS A 75 -17.19 -0.53 -1.61
N PHE A 76 -17.48 0.52 -2.37
CA PHE A 76 -16.98 1.86 -2.05
C PHE A 76 -17.50 2.32 -0.68
N THR A 77 -16.62 2.79 0.21
CA THR A 77 -16.96 3.33 1.53
C THR A 77 -16.01 4.45 1.91
N ASP A 78 -16.53 5.61 2.32
CA ASP A 78 -15.74 6.74 2.78
C ASP A 78 -15.13 6.53 4.19
N TYR A 79 -14.22 7.41 4.61
CA TYR A 79 -13.66 7.45 5.98
C TYR A 79 -12.84 6.21 6.42
N LEU A 80 -12.30 5.44 5.47
CA LEU A 80 -11.54 4.23 5.80
C LEU A 80 -10.22 4.49 6.55
N TRP A 81 -9.69 5.71 6.49
CA TRP A 81 -8.49 6.13 7.22
C TRP A 81 -8.70 6.21 8.75
N GLU A 82 -9.95 6.11 9.23
CA GLU A 82 -10.26 6.09 10.66
C GLU A 82 -9.96 4.74 11.33
N ASP A 83 -9.72 3.68 10.55
CA ASP A 83 -9.34 2.34 11.03
C ASP A 83 -8.04 1.87 10.32
N THR A 84 -7.66 0.60 10.48
CA THR A 84 -6.57 0.01 9.70
C THR A 84 -6.85 0.16 8.21
N CYS A 85 -5.95 0.88 7.52
CA CYS A 85 -6.11 1.28 6.13
C CYS A 85 -4.82 1.06 5.35
N LEU A 86 -4.95 0.44 4.19
CA LEU A 86 -3.88 0.23 3.22
C LEU A 86 -4.05 1.30 2.14
N GLU A 87 -3.11 2.23 2.06
CA GLU A 87 -3.27 3.44 1.26
C GLU A 87 -2.22 3.51 0.16
N CYS A 88 -2.57 4.07 -1.00
CA CYS A 88 -1.58 4.45 -1.99
C CYS A 88 -1.95 5.73 -2.70
N PHE A 89 -0.98 6.66 -2.75
CA PHE A 89 -1.07 7.87 -3.54
C PHE A 89 -0.33 7.70 -4.85
N ILE A 90 -0.96 8.14 -5.94
CA ILE A 90 -0.45 7.94 -7.30
C ILE A 90 -0.42 9.29 -8.01
N ALA A 91 0.76 9.67 -8.49
CA ALA A 91 0.99 10.91 -9.20
C ALA A 91 1.48 10.65 -10.63
N GLY A 92 0.93 11.41 -11.58
CA GLY A 92 1.31 11.32 -12.98
C GLY A 92 2.42 12.29 -13.35
N SER A 93 3.13 11.99 -14.45
CA SER A 93 4.01 12.91 -15.14
C SER A 93 3.13 13.91 -15.90
N SER A 94 3.01 15.14 -15.43
CA SER A 94 2.40 16.18 -16.25
C SER A 94 3.45 17.13 -16.79
N THR A 95 3.35 17.42 -18.08
CA THR A 95 4.14 18.46 -18.76
C THR A 95 3.56 19.86 -18.51
N ASP A 96 2.32 19.96 -18.03
CA ASP A 96 1.69 21.20 -17.62
C ASP A 96 1.92 21.41 -16.11
N SER A 97 2.61 22.50 -15.76
CA SER A 97 2.86 22.89 -14.36
C SER A 97 1.59 23.06 -13.53
N ASN A 98 0.44 23.37 -14.17
CA ASN A 98 -0.86 23.46 -13.50
C ASN A 98 -1.49 22.10 -13.20
N GLU A 99 -1.02 21.04 -13.87
CA GLU A 99 -1.46 19.65 -13.73
C GLU A 99 -0.47 18.81 -12.91
N ALA A 100 0.77 19.29 -12.76
CA ALA A 100 1.86 18.66 -12.01
C ALA A 100 1.57 18.47 -10.51
N THR A 101 0.47 19.01 -9.96
CA THR A 101 0.09 18.83 -8.56
C THR A 101 -1.02 17.82 -8.33
N ARG A 102 -1.67 17.33 -9.40
CA ARG A 102 -2.79 16.39 -9.29
C ARG A 102 -2.32 15.00 -8.87
N TYR A 103 -3.16 14.30 -8.12
CA TYR A 103 -2.94 12.91 -7.76
C TYR A 103 -4.27 12.22 -7.46
N ILE A 104 -4.20 10.89 -7.32
CA ILE A 104 -5.28 10.08 -6.77
C ILE A 104 -4.80 9.39 -5.49
N GLU A 105 -5.75 9.04 -4.65
CA GLU A 105 -5.54 8.28 -3.42
C GLU A 105 -6.43 7.04 -3.47
N ILE A 106 -5.87 5.90 -3.11
CA ILE A 106 -6.60 4.64 -2.91
C ILE A 106 -6.55 4.34 -1.41
N ASN A 107 -7.71 4.17 -0.78
CA ASN A 107 -7.82 3.72 0.60
C ASN A 107 -8.52 2.37 0.62
N ALA A 108 -7.90 1.36 1.21
CA ALA A 108 -8.39 -0.01 1.19
C ALA A 108 -8.37 -0.62 2.60
N SER A 109 -9.53 -1.00 3.10
CA SER A 109 -9.64 -1.68 4.40
C SER A 109 -9.40 -3.18 4.24
N PRO A 110 -8.74 -3.87 5.20
CA PRO A 110 -8.50 -5.31 5.12
C PRO A 110 -9.74 -6.20 4.93
N ASN A 111 -10.94 -5.69 5.21
CA ASN A 111 -12.18 -6.45 5.01
C ASN A 111 -12.75 -6.44 3.59
N GLY A 112 -12.21 -5.62 2.69
CA GLY A 112 -12.68 -5.51 1.30
C GLY A 112 -13.27 -4.15 0.93
N ARG A 113 -13.62 -3.30 1.91
CA ARG A 113 -14.08 -1.93 1.60
C ARG A 113 -12.94 -1.11 1.00
N TYR A 114 -13.29 -0.18 0.10
CA TYR A 114 -12.32 0.70 -0.54
C TYR A 114 -12.90 2.08 -0.82
N ALA A 115 -12.04 3.07 -1.04
CA ALA A 115 -12.39 4.34 -1.65
C ALA A 115 -11.24 4.80 -2.54
N LEU A 116 -11.59 5.49 -3.63
CA LEU A 116 -10.62 6.16 -4.48
C LEU A 116 -11.02 7.62 -4.59
N TYR A 117 -10.07 8.50 -4.38
CA TYR A 117 -10.29 9.95 -4.41
C TYR A 117 -9.39 10.62 -5.43
N HIS A 118 -9.82 11.77 -5.92
CA HIS A 118 -9.04 12.62 -6.81
C HIS A 118 -8.76 13.98 -6.16
N PHE A 119 -7.50 14.41 -6.25
CA PHE A 119 -7.03 15.69 -5.74
C PHE A 119 -6.44 16.54 -6.86
N LYS A 120 -6.81 17.84 -6.86
CA LYS A 120 -6.25 18.82 -7.80
C LYS A 120 -4.83 19.27 -7.41
N SER A 121 -4.56 19.25 -6.13
CA SER A 121 -3.31 19.69 -5.50
C SER A 121 -3.26 19.09 -4.09
N TYR A 122 -2.25 19.46 -3.30
CA TYR A 122 -2.25 19.23 -1.85
C TYR A 122 -3.64 19.51 -1.25
N ARG A 123 -4.03 18.69 -0.27
CA ARG A 123 -5.37 18.62 0.35
C ARG A 123 -5.78 19.96 0.97
N ASN A 124 -6.25 20.86 0.11
CA ASN A 124 -6.81 22.16 0.46
C ASN A 124 -8.35 22.16 0.43
N GLN A 125 -8.99 21.04 0.03
CA GLN A 125 -10.45 20.95 -0.02
C GLN A 125 -11.03 20.79 1.39
N SER A 126 -11.85 21.74 1.80
CA SER A 126 -12.50 21.80 3.12
C SER A 126 -13.72 20.88 3.29
N SER A 127 -14.05 20.07 2.28
CA SER A 127 -15.16 19.11 2.34
C SER A 127 -14.65 17.70 2.59
N LEU A 128 -15.15 17.07 3.67
CA LEU A 128 -15.01 15.65 3.94
C LEU A 128 -16.34 14.93 3.61
N PRO A 129 -16.30 13.75 2.95
CA PRO A 129 -15.12 13.07 2.44
C PRO A 129 -14.55 13.75 1.18
N PRO A 130 -13.30 13.45 0.78
CA PRO A 130 -12.72 13.97 -0.46
C PRO A 130 -13.54 13.59 -1.69
N LEU A 131 -13.32 14.30 -2.81
CA LEU A 131 -14.05 14.02 -4.04
C LEU A 131 -13.74 12.61 -4.58
N PRO A 132 -14.74 11.72 -4.72
CA PRO A 132 -14.50 10.38 -5.25
C PRO A 132 -13.97 10.42 -6.69
N LEU A 133 -13.04 9.52 -7.00
CA LEU A 133 -12.59 9.27 -8.37
C LEU A 133 -13.74 8.61 -9.15
N LEU A 134 -14.11 9.24 -10.26
CA LEU A 134 -15.13 8.72 -11.18
C LEU A 134 -14.44 8.18 -12.43
N TYR A 135 -14.89 7.01 -12.91
CA TYR A 135 -14.51 6.46 -14.20
C TYR A 135 -15.71 6.48 -15.16
N ILE A 136 -15.41 6.63 -16.45
CA ILE A 136 -16.42 6.58 -17.52
C ILE A 136 -16.28 5.22 -18.20
N ASN A 137 -17.30 4.38 -18.06
CA ASN A 137 -17.33 3.12 -18.80
C ASN A 137 -17.67 3.40 -20.27
N LYS A 138 -16.70 3.21 -21.18
CA LYS A 138 -16.90 3.41 -22.62
C LYS A 138 -17.97 2.49 -23.24
N LEU A 139 -18.34 1.40 -22.56
CA LEU A 139 -19.32 0.40 -23.03
C LEU A 139 -20.76 0.65 -22.54
N GLN A 140 -20.97 1.54 -21.56
CA GLN A 140 -22.28 1.84 -20.99
C GLN A 140 -22.50 3.37 -20.95
N THR A 141 -22.99 3.91 -22.08
CA THR A 141 -23.72 5.19 -22.19
C THR A 141 -23.38 6.25 -21.14
N GLU A 142 -22.27 6.98 -21.27
CA GLU A 142 -21.90 8.23 -20.55
C GLU A 142 -22.14 8.29 -19.01
N LYS A 143 -22.45 7.17 -18.34
CA LYS A 143 -22.72 7.14 -16.90
C LYS A 143 -21.38 7.06 -16.17
N LYS A 144 -21.13 8.09 -15.36
CA LYS A 144 -20.00 8.11 -14.42
C LYS A 144 -20.29 7.16 -13.27
N SER A 145 -19.37 6.23 -13.01
CA SER A 145 -19.39 5.34 -11.86
C SER A 145 -18.17 5.61 -10.98
N ARG A 146 -18.24 5.28 -9.68
CA ARG A 146 -17.07 5.39 -8.79
C ARG A 146 -16.03 4.36 -9.19
N ALA A 147 -14.76 4.77 -9.23
CA ALA A 147 -13.66 3.86 -9.52
C ALA A 147 -13.58 2.74 -8.48
N TYR A 148 -13.04 1.59 -8.90
CA TYR A 148 -12.98 0.37 -8.11
C TYR A 148 -11.60 -0.27 -8.14
N ILE A 149 -11.32 -1.09 -7.12
CA ILE A 149 -10.18 -2.00 -7.08
C ILE A 149 -10.67 -3.45 -7.12
N ASN A 150 -9.82 -4.33 -7.66
CA ASN A 150 -10.05 -5.77 -7.68
C ASN A 150 -9.26 -6.41 -6.53
N TRP A 151 -9.96 -7.01 -5.57
CA TRP A 151 -9.31 -7.78 -4.51
C TRP A 151 -8.79 -9.11 -5.04
N SER A 152 -7.70 -9.59 -4.45
CA SER A 152 -7.23 -10.96 -4.65
C SER A 152 -7.12 -11.67 -3.31
N ASP A 153 -7.78 -12.83 -3.23
CA ASP A 153 -7.71 -13.73 -2.09
C ASP A 153 -6.46 -14.62 -2.12
N ASN A 154 -5.68 -14.55 -3.21
CA ASN A 154 -4.45 -15.30 -3.35
C ASN A 154 -3.38 -14.70 -2.43
N ILE A 155 -3.19 -15.33 -1.27
CA ILE A 155 -2.04 -15.10 -0.42
C ILE A 155 -0.81 -15.62 -1.17
N ILE A 156 -0.03 -14.71 -1.75
CA ILE A 156 1.33 -15.01 -2.20
C ILE A 156 2.15 -15.30 -0.95
N GLU A 157 2.59 -16.53 -0.75
CA GLU A 157 3.55 -16.83 0.31
C GLU A 157 4.82 -15.98 0.11
N PRO A 158 5.38 -15.37 1.18
CA PRO A 158 6.62 -14.62 1.05
C PRO A 158 7.70 -15.54 0.45
N PRO A 159 8.56 -15.04 -0.44
CA PRO A 159 9.63 -15.86 -1.01
C PRO A 159 10.48 -16.40 0.15
N LEU A 160 10.47 -17.72 0.32
CA LEU A 160 11.43 -18.43 1.16
C LEU A 160 12.83 -18.01 0.69
N THR A 161 13.50 -17.19 1.48
CA THR A 161 14.91 -16.85 1.27
C THR A 161 15.71 -18.15 1.21
N SER A 162 16.33 -18.39 0.04
CA SER A 162 17.36 -19.39 -0.26
C SER A 162 17.19 -20.79 0.34
N LYS A 163 16.83 -21.75 -0.52
CA LYS A 163 17.14 -23.17 -0.32
C LYS A 163 18.64 -23.33 -0.08
N LEU A 164 19.04 -23.66 1.15
CA LEU A 164 20.26 -24.42 1.39
C LEU A 164 19.83 -25.87 1.64
N SER A 165 20.39 -26.76 0.81
CA SER A 165 20.12 -28.19 0.77
C SER A 165 20.34 -28.87 2.14
N PRO A 166 19.58 -29.94 2.46
CA PRO A 166 19.81 -30.68 3.69
C PRO A 166 21.03 -31.57 3.52
N MET A 167 22.07 -31.34 4.31
CA MET A 167 23.11 -32.33 4.55
C MET A 167 22.93 -32.88 5.97
N ASN A 168 22.68 -34.19 6.05
CA ASN A 168 22.57 -34.96 7.27
C ASN A 168 23.80 -34.76 8.17
N THR A 169 23.58 -34.54 9.48
CA THR A 169 24.31 -35.24 10.56
C THR A 169 23.70 -34.91 11.92
N SER A 170 23.41 -35.95 12.70
CA SER A 170 23.19 -35.89 14.15
C SER A 170 24.39 -35.28 14.87
N SER A 171 24.14 -34.37 15.84
CA SER A 171 24.63 -34.44 17.24
C SER A 171 24.67 -33.06 17.94
N LEU A 172 24.17 -33.09 19.18
CA LEU A 172 24.46 -32.29 20.39
C LEU A 172 24.96 -30.82 20.28
N ILE A 173 24.24 -29.96 21.02
CA ILE A 173 24.27 -28.49 21.17
C ILE A 173 25.66 -27.86 21.42
N PRO A 174 25.96 -26.69 20.81
CA PRO A 174 26.00 -25.40 21.54
C PRO A 174 25.23 -24.26 20.83
N VAL A 175 24.50 -23.48 21.62
CA VAL A 175 23.75 -22.28 21.19
C VAL A 175 24.71 -21.24 20.59
N ASN A 176 24.47 -20.84 19.34
CA ASN A 176 25.20 -19.77 18.65
C ASN A 176 24.26 -18.56 18.42
N LEU A 177 24.52 -17.46 19.12
CA LEU A 177 23.78 -16.20 19.12
C LEU A 177 23.92 -15.35 17.83
N LYS A 178 24.21 -15.95 16.67
CA LYS A 178 24.31 -15.24 15.38
C LYS A 178 23.39 -15.73 14.26
N THR A 179 22.46 -16.63 14.55
CA THR A 179 21.50 -17.14 13.57
C THR A 179 20.11 -17.32 14.18
N HIS A 180 19.45 -16.21 14.49
CA HIS A 180 17.99 -16.20 14.49
C HIS A 180 17.56 -15.45 13.23
N SER A 181 17.30 -16.19 12.15
CA SER A 181 16.41 -15.69 11.10
C SER A 181 15.10 -15.39 11.81
N PHE A 182 14.85 -14.11 12.09
CA PHE A 182 13.61 -13.67 12.70
C PHE A 182 12.49 -14.06 11.74
N LYS A 183 11.76 -15.14 12.05
CA LYS A 183 10.51 -15.46 11.37
C LYS A 183 9.41 -14.76 12.16
N PRO A 184 8.83 -13.67 11.65
CA PRO A 184 7.71 -13.02 12.32
C PRO A 184 6.57 -14.02 12.47
N ARG A 185 6.06 -14.15 13.70
CA ARG A 185 5.00 -15.12 14.03
C ARG A 185 3.61 -14.64 13.57
N TYR A 186 3.43 -13.34 13.35
CA TYR A 186 2.16 -12.73 12.98
C TYR A 186 2.33 -11.98 11.66
N CYS A 187 1.92 -12.63 10.57
CA CYS A 187 2.01 -12.08 9.21
C CYS A 187 0.59 -11.80 8.68
N TYR A 188 0.38 -10.59 8.21
CA TYR A 188 -0.86 -10.13 7.62
C TYR A 188 -0.61 -9.69 6.19
N GLN A 189 -1.49 -10.05 5.28
CA GLN A 189 -1.34 -9.73 3.87
C GLN A 189 -2.67 -9.37 3.23
N ARG A 190 -2.62 -8.38 2.35
CA ARG A 190 -3.69 -8.07 1.41
C ARG A 190 -3.13 -7.65 0.07
N ARG A 191 -3.92 -7.92 -0.97
CA ARG A 191 -3.56 -7.63 -2.34
C ARG A 191 -4.76 -7.10 -3.11
N PHE A 192 -4.56 -6.01 -3.83
CA PHE A 192 -5.57 -5.44 -4.72
C PHE A 192 -4.96 -4.84 -5.98
N GLY A 193 -5.75 -4.80 -7.06
CA GLY A 193 -5.39 -4.25 -8.35
C GLY A 193 -6.25 -3.05 -8.72
N LEU A 194 -5.63 -1.98 -9.23
CA LEU A 194 -6.30 -0.87 -9.88
C LEU A 194 -6.19 -1.05 -11.41
N PRO A 195 -7.30 -1.29 -12.13
CA PRO A 195 -7.31 -1.20 -13.59
C PRO A 195 -6.78 0.14 -14.08
N ILE A 196 -5.74 0.10 -14.92
CA ILE A 196 -5.08 1.29 -15.47
C ILE A 196 -6.06 2.12 -16.31
N SER A 197 -7.06 1.47 -16.93
CA SER A 197 -8.14 2.10 -17.69
C SER A 197 -8.99 3.09 -16.87
N GLN A 198 -8.96 3.00 -15.54
CA GLN A 198 -9.67 3.91 -14.63
C GLN A 198 -8.84 5.15 -14.24
N LEU A 199 -7.56 5.19 -14.59
CA LEU A 199 -6.73 6.36 -14.33
C LEU A 199 -7.25 7.57 -15.15
N PRO A 200 -7.26 8.77 -14.56
CA PRO A 200 -7.61 9.99 -15.29
C PRO A 200 -6.76 10.21 -16.54
N SER A 201 -7.31 10.90 -17.54
CA SER A 201 -6.64 11.13 -18.83
C SER A 201 -5.28 11.82 -18.72
N TYR A 202 -5.06 12.64 -17.69
CA TYR A 202 -3.79 13.33 -17.46
C TYR A 202 -2.64 12.39 -17.03
N PHE A 203 -2.92 11.10 -16.78
CA PHE A 203 -1.89 10.07 -16.63
C PHE A 203 -1.39 9.52 -17.97
N PHE A 204 -1.99 9.90 -19.10
CA PHE A 204 -1.62 9.39 -20.41
C PHE A 204 -1.03 10.54 -21.24
N ASN A 205 0.27 10.44 -21.54
CA ASN A 205 0.96 11.47 -22.31
C ASN A 205 0.63 11.37 -23.80
N ASP A 206 0.01 12.43 -24.31
CA ASP A 206 -0.20 12.77 -25.72
C ASP A 206 -0.98 11.73 -26.56
N SER A 207 -1.65 12.21 -27.60
CA SER A 207 -2.63 11.45 -28.41
C SER A 207 -2.06 10.25 -29.18
N PHE A 208 -0.76 9.99 -29.05
CA PHE A 208 0.03 9.07 -29.86
C PHE A 208 0.85 8.04 -29.04
N SER A 209 1.07 8.24 -27.74
CA SER A 209 1.77 7.26 -26.89
C SER A 209 0.78 6.56 -25.96
N SER A 210 0.71 5.24 -26.03
CA SER A 210 -0.06 4.41 -25.08
C SER A 210 0.63 4.23 -23.73
N SER A 211 1.76 4.92 -23.48
CA SER A 211 2.51 4.80 -22.24
C SER A 211 1.82 5.52 -21.08
N VAL A 212 1.45 4.78 -20.05
CA VAL A 212 1.00 5.35 -18.77
C VAL A 212 2.16 6.12 -18.13
N GLY A 213 1.93 7.40 -17.84
CA GLY A 213 2.87 8.29 -17.17
C GLY A 213 2.69 8.31 -15.66
N ILE A 214 2.71 7.16 -14.97
CA ILE A 214 2.81 7.15 -13.50
C ILE A 214 4.27 7.46 -13.13
N GLU A 215 4.49 8.53 -12.39
CA GLU A 215 5.83 9.01 -12.01
C GLU A 215 6.18 8.67 -10.57
N GLN A 216 5.21 8.78 -9.66
CA GLN A 216 5.41 8.58 -8.23
C GLN A 216 4.31 7.70 -7.66
N LEU A 217 4.71 6.81 -6.76
CA LEU A 217 3.83 6.02 -5.93
C LEU A 217 4.21 6.21 -4.48
N HIS A 218 3.23 6.47 -3.63
CA HIS A 218 3.44 6.57 -2.18
C HIS A 218 2.51 5.58 -1.49
N PRO A 219 2.89 4.29 -1.41
CA PRO A 219 2.18 3.35 -0.57
C PRO A 219 2.41 3.68 0.90
N CYS A 220 1.30 3.71 1.65
CA CYS A 220 1.25 4.03 3.06
C CYS A 220 0.35 3.02 3.79
N VAL A 221 0.49 2.93 5.10
CA VAL A 221 -0.37 2.10 5.95
C VAL A 221 -0.68 2.84 7.24
N ILE A 222 -1.96 2.82 7.62
CA ILE A 222 -2.42 3.12 8.96
C ILE A 222 -2.73 1.78 9.62
N LEU A 223 -2.07 1.47 10.74
CA LEU A 223 -2.41 0.31 11.57
C LEU A 223 -3.09 0.80 12.85
N ARG A 224 -4.32 0.34 13.08
CA ARG A 224 -5.09 0.66 14.29
C ARG A 224 -4.89 -0.41 15.36
N PHE A 225 -4.44 0.00 16.53
CA PHE A 225 -4.28 -0.83 17.72
C PHE A 225 -5.17 -0.26 18.84
N GLY A 226 -6.38 -0.81 19.00
CA GLY A 226 -7.40 -0.17 19.83
C GLY A 226 -7.71 1.25 19.33
N GLU A 227 -7.47 2.26 20.18
CA GLU A 227 -7.64 3.67 19.82
C GLU A 227 -6.40 4.29 19.14
N ILE A 228 -5.24 3.63 19.19
CA ILE A 228 -3.96 4.18 18.71
C ILE A 228 -3.78 3.87 17.22
N ALA A 229 -3.48 4.89 16.42
CA ALA A 229 -3.09 4.72 15.03
C ALA A 229 -1.57 4.88 14.89
N LEU A 230 -0.95 3.92 14.21
CA LEU A 230 0.45 4.01 13.78
C LEU A 230 0.52 4.21 12.27
N TYR A 231 1.35 5.17 11.85
CA TYR A 231 1.45 5.62 10.46
C TYR A 231 2.74 5.15 9.82
N PHE A 232 2.65 4.50 8.66
CA PHE A 232 3.79 3.93 7.94
C PHE A 232 3.86 4.45 6.51
N ALA A 233 5.03 4.90 6.10
CA ALA A 233 5.34 5.34 4.74
C ALA A 233 6.82 5.12 4.43
N SER A 234 7.22 5.22 3.16
CA SER A 234 8.66 5.11 2.79
C SER A 234 9.49 6.28 3.37
N ALA A 235 8.86 7.45 3.49
CA ALA A 235 9.41 8.64 4.13
C ALA A 235 8.26 9.47 4.72
N HIS A 236 8.54 10.24 5.77
CA HIS A 236 7.57 11.05 6.49
C HIS A 236 8.01 12.51 6.57
N VAL A 237 7.03 13.40 6.50
CA VAL A 237 7.11 14.74 7.09
C VAL A 237 6.71 14.65 8.58
N SER A 238 7.10 15.64 9.38
CA SER A 238 6.76 15.75 10.81
C SER A 238 5.91 17.01 11.02
N PRO A 239 4.65 16.90 11.51
CA PRO A 239 3.93 15.65 11.82
C PRO A 239 3.61 14.82 10.57
N PRO A 240 3.26 13.52 10.71
CA PRO A 240 2.98 12.64 9.57
C PRO A 240 1.86 13.16 8.70
N ASP A 241 2.14 13.33 7.40
CA ASP A 241 1.18 13.72 6.38
C ASP A 241 1.52 13.02 5.07
N PHE A 242 0.72 12.02 4.71
CA PHE A 242 0.91 11.26 3.49
C PHE A 242 0.63 12.06 2.21
N HIS A 243 -0.06 13.20 2.29
CA HIS A 243 -0.34 14.05 1.12
C HIS A 243 0.85 14.92 0.70
N GLN A 244 1.93 14.97 1.50
CA GLN A 244 3.09 15.80 1.21
C GLN A 244 3.97 15.17 0.11
N ARG A 245 3.63 15.46 -1.15
CA ARG A 245 4.22 14.87 -2.36
C ARG A 245 5.75 14.94 -2.46
N SER A 246 6.40 15.90 -1.80
CA SER A 246 7.87 15.98 -1.77
C SER A 246 8.55 14.76 -1.11
N TYR A 247 7.80 13.94 -0.37
CA TYR A 247 8.29 12.70 0.26
C TYR A 247 7.94 11.43 -0.55
N TRP A 248 7.29 11.58 -1.71
CA TRP A 248 6.86 10.44 -2.51
C TRP A 248 8.01 9.92 -3.37
N PRO A 249 8.35 8.62 -3.29
CA PRO A 249 9.39 8.04 -4.12
C PRO A 249 8.96 7.95 -5.60
N SER A 250 9.94 8.01 -6.50
CA SER A 250 9.73 7.76 -7.92
C SER A 250 9.33 6.29 -8.17
N PHE A 251 8.50 6.09 -9.18
CA PHE A 251 8.07 4.78 -9.67
C PHE A 251 8.70 4.51 -11.03
N ASP A 252 9.49 3.43 -11.12
CA ASP A 252 10.09 3.00 -12.37
C ASP A 252 9.10 2.14 -13.16
N TYR A 253 8.16 2.82 -13.81
CA TYR A 253 7.12 2.18 -14.62
C TYR A 253 7.71 1.26 -15.69
N GLN A 254 8.80 1.68 -16.35
CA GLN A 254 9.40 0.93 -17.46
C GLN A 254 10.03 -0.38 -16.99
N THR A 255 10.78 -0.35 -15.88
CA THR A 255 11.38 -1.57 -15.30
C THR A 255 10.31 -2.55 -14.83
N VAL A 256 9.21 -2.07 -14.24
CA VAL A 256 8.11 -2.94 -13.82
C VAL A 256 7.38 -3.55 -15.04
N MET A 257 7.22 -2.80 -16.12
CA MET A 257 6.57 -3.25 -17.36
C MET A 257 7.40 -4.22 -18.20
N ALA A 258 8.70 -3.98 -18.37
CA ALA A 258 9.57 -4.69 -19.32
C ALA A 258 9.71 -6.20 -19.05
N SER A 259 9.30 -6.64 -17.87
CA SER A 259 9.45 -8.02 -17.37
C SER A 259 8.45 -9.05 -17.88
N HIS A 260 7.63 -8.74 -18.88
CA HIS A 260 6.66 -9.66 -19.51
C HIS A 260 6.96 -9.91 -21.00
N LYS A 261 8.19 -9.67 -21.46
CA LYS A 261 8.63 -9.86 -22.85
C LYS A 261 9.57 -11.06 -23.09
N ASP A 262 9.88 -11.83 -22.05
CA ASP A 262 10.72 -13.04 -22.16
C ASP A 262 9.94 -14.30 -21.78
#